data_AF-A0A544Z1Y7-F1
#
_entry.id   AF-A0A544Z1Y7-F1
#
_cell.length_a   1.000
_cell.length_b   1.000
_cell.length_c   1.000
_cell.angle_alpha   90.00
_cell.angle_beta   90.00
_cell.angle_gamma   90.00
#
_symmetry.space_group_name_H-M   'P 1'
#
loop_
_entity.id
_entity.type
_entity.pdbx_description
1 polymer ?
#
loop_
_entity_poly.entity_id
_entity_poly.type
_entity_poly.pdbx_seq_one_letter_code
_entity_poly.pdbx_strand_id
1 'polypeptide(L)'
;MAVIHRERVAWESARVFVAAATDDAYWWLGETLGRHLGHTYERDLTRTRARLHRDEPRPVQGVREDALSAEVGAWRARIEGVLEERPELAAVLWQLIEETGRRLAR
;
A
#
# COMPACT_ATOMS: atom_id res chain seq x y z
N MET A 1 11.47 21.60 10.20
CA MET A 1 11.36 20.13 10.38
C MET A 1 9.92 19.75 10.08
N ALA A 2 9.66 18.99 9.02
CA ALA A 2 8.29 18.59 8.68
C ALA A 2 7.81 17.57 9.71
N VAL A 3 6.76 17.90 10.46
CA VAL A 3 6.11 16.96 11.39
C VAL A 3 5.43 15.91 10.52
N ILE A 4 5.98 14.69 10.51
CA ILE A 4 5.38 13.58 9.79
C ILE A 4 4.19 13.09 10.62
N HIS A 5 2.98 13.42 10.19
CA HIS A 5 1.75 12.94 10.84
C HIS A 5 1.55 11.45 10.53
N ARG A 6 1.69 10.59 11.55
CA ARG A 6 1.61 9.12 11.43
C ARG A 6 0.31 8.66 10.74
N GLU A 7 -0.83 9.23 11.11
CA GLU A 7 -2.13 8.92 10.48
C GLU A 7 -2.13 9.22 8.99
N ARG A 8 -1.52 10.35 8.59
CA ARG A 8 -1.40 10.74 7.19
C ARG A 8 -0.48 9.79 6.44
N VAL A 9 0.65 9.39 7.03
CA VAL A 9 1.55 8.40 6.42
C VAL A 9 0.85 7.06 6.24
N ALA A 10 0.11 6.60 7.25
CA ALA A 10 -0.65 5.35 7.16
C ALA A 10 -1.67 5.39 6.02
N TRP A 11 -2.41 6.49 5.93
CA TRP A 11 -3.40 6.69 4.87
C TRP A 11 -2.78 6.75 3.47
N GLU A 12 -1.76 7.58 3.28
CA GLU A 12 -1.11 7.75 1.98
C GLU A 12 -0.38 6.47 1.55
N SER A 13 0.29 5.77 2.48
CA SER A 13 0.93 4.48 2.21
C SER A 13 -0.09 3.47 1.71
N ALA A 14 -1.24 3.37 2.39
CA ALA A 14 -2.28 2.42 2.02
C ALA A 14 -2.82 2.66 0.61
N ARG A 15 -3.12 3.92 0.27
CA ARG A 15 -3.61 4.28 -1.08
C ARG A 15 -2.59 3.94 -2.16
N VAL A 16 -1.34 4.30 -1.93
CA VAL A 16 -0.25 4.09 -2.89
C VAL A 16 0.08 2.60 -3.05
N PHE A 17 0.04 1.82 -1.97
CA PHE A 17 0.33 0.39 -2.03
C PHE A 17 -0.75 -0.38 -2.77
N VAL A 18 -2.03 -0.06 -2.52
CA VAL A 18 -3.15 -0.67 -3.24
C VAL A 18 -3.14 -0.25 -4.72
N ALA A 19 -2.84 1.00 -5.04
CA ALA A 19 -2.70 1.46 -6.43
C ALA A 19 -1.56 0.72 -7.15
N ALA A 20 -0.38 0.63 -6.52
CA ALA A 20 0.75 -0.11 -7.07
C ALA A 20 0.49 -1.61 -7.20
N ALA A 21 -0.33 -2.20 -6.32
CA ALA A 21 -0.73 -3.61 -6.44
C ALA A 21 -1.52 -3.89 -7.71
N THR A 22 -2.24 -2.90 -8.27
CA THR A 22 -2.97 -3.01 -9.54
C THR A 22 -2.16 -2.67 -10.78
N ASP A 23 -0.94 -2.17 -10.60
CA ASP A 23 -0.05 -1.67 -11.64
C ASP A 23 1.22 -2.55 -11.76
N ASP A 24 2.11 -2.24 -12.69
CA ASP A 24 3.41 -2.91 -12.84
C ASP A 24 4.40 -2.52 -11.73
N ALA A 25 4.13 -1.40 -11.03
CA ALA A 25 4.88 -0.98 -9.84
C ALA A 25 4.84 -2.02 -8.69
N TYR A 26 3.90 -2.97 -8.72
CA TYR A 26 3.77 -4.06 -7.76
C TYR A 26 5.07 -4.83 -7.50
N TRP A 27 5.79 -5.22 -8.54
CA TRP A 27 6.98 -6.07 -8.40
C TRP A 27 8.06 -5.36 -7.58
N TRP A 28 8.31 -4.11 -7.92
CA TRP A 28 9.27 -3.27 -7.21
C TRP A 28 8.81 -2.99 -5.77
N LEU A 29 7.51 -2.67 -5.58
CA LEU A 29 6.99 -2.38 -4.26
C LEU A 29 7.04 -3.61 -3.35
N GLY A 30 6.68 -4.80 -3.86
CA GLY A 30 6.72 -6.06 -3.12
C GLY A 30 8.11 -6.37 -2.59
N GLU A 31 9.13 -6.33 -3.46
CA GLU A 31 10.53 -6.53 -3.04
C GLU A 31 10.98 -5.49 -2.01
N THR A 32 10.59 -4.23 -2.21
CA THR A 32 11.02 -3.12 -1.35
C THR A 32 10.36 -3.21 0.03
N LEU A 33 9.06 -3.53 0.10
CA LEU A 33 8.36 -3.82 1.35
C LEU A 33 8.97 -5.03 2.06
N GLY A 34 9.30 -6.09 1.33
CA GLY A 34 9.96 -7.28 1.87
C GLY A 34 11.30 -6.94 2.55
N ARG A 35 12.10 -6.06 1.94
CA ARG A 35 13.39 -5.61 2.48
C ARG A 35 13.28 -4.68 3.70
N HIS A 36 12.30 -3.77 3.71
CA HIS A 36 12.20 -2.74 4.77
C HIS A 36 11.28 -3.12 5.92
N LEU A 37 10.14 -3.75 5.63
CA LEU A 37 9.10 -4.10 6.62
C LEU A 37 9.05 -5.61 6.88
N GLY A 38 9.65 -6.41 6.01
CA GLY A 38 9.73 -7.86 6.12
C GLY A 38 8.77 -8.60 5.18
N HIS A 39 9.05 -9.88 4.96
CA HIS A 39 8.32 -10.75 4.02
C HIS A 39 6.82 -10.88 4.29
N THR A 40 6.36 -10.59 5.52
CA THR A 40 4.92 -10.56 5.83
C THR A 40 4.19 -9.52 4.96
N TYR A 41 4.78 -8.34 4.76
CA TYR A 41 4.17 -7.25 3.99
C TYR A 41 4.21 -7.51 2.49
N GLU A 42 5.27 -8.15 2.00
CA GLU A 42 5.36 -8.63 0.63
C GLU A 42 4.24 -9.65 0.32
N ARG A 43 4.04 -10.61 1.22
CA ARG A 43 2.97 -11.61 1.10
C ARG A 43 1.58 -10.97 1.17
N ASP A 44 1.40 -10.00 2.06
CA ASP A 44 0.14 -9.28 2.18
C ASP A 44 -0.16 -8.47 0.90
N LEU A 45 0.85 -7.85 0.27
CA LEU A 45 0.69 -7.16 -1.02
C LEU A 45 0.31 -8.13 -2.13
N THR A 46 0.95 -9.30 -2.17
CA THR A 46 0.63 -10.38 -3.11
C THR A 46 -0.83 -10.82 -2.93
N ARG A 47 -1.30 -10.93 -1.69
CA ARG A 47 -2.69 -11.29 -1.38
C ARG A 47 -3.67 -10.21 -1.82
N THR A 48 -3.36 -8.93 -1.59
CA THR A 48 -4.16 -7.80 -2.09
C THR A 48 -4.26 -7.84 -3.62
N ARG A 49 -3.14 -8.01 -4.33
CA ARG A 49 -3.16 -8.17 -5.80
C ARG A 49 -4.02 -9.35 -6.24
N ALA A 50 -3.87 -10.51 -5.61
CA ALA A 50 -4.67 -11.70 -5.95
C ALA A 50 -6.18 -11.50 -5.69
N ARG A 51 -6.57 -10.74 -4.67
CA ARG A 51 -7.98 -10.39 -4.41
C ARG A 51 -8.50 -9.43 -5.48
N LEU A 52 -7.74 -8.38 -5.79
CA LEU A 52 -8.11 -7.39 -6.79
C LEU A 52 -8.18 -7.95 -8.21
N HIS A 53 -7.37 -8.95 -8.55
CA HIS A 53 -7.43 -9.65 -9.84
C HIS A 53 -8.45 -10.79 -9.90
N ARG A 54 -8.94 -11.31 -8.76
CA ARG A 54 -9.98 -12.36 -8.73
C ARG A 54 -11.36 -11.84 -9.10
N ASP A 55 -11.59 -10.54 -8.99
CA ASP A 55 -12.83 -9.91 -9.46
C ASP A 55 -12.81 -9.81 -11.00
N GLU A 56 -13.36 -10.85 -11.63
CA GLU A 56 -13.43 -11.15 -13.06
C GLU A 56 -14.39 -10.21 -13.87
N PRO A 57 -14.50 -10.33 -15.22
CA PRO A 57 -14.21 -9.28 -16.21
C PRO A 57 -15.30 -8.20 -16.45
N ARG A 58 -16.31 -8.08 -15.60
CA ARG A 58 -17.24 -6.93 -15.57
C ARG A 58 -17.72 -6.69 -14.14
N PRO A 59 -16.86 -6.19 -13.25
CA PRO A 59 -17.39 -5.59 -12.04
C PRO A 59 -18.25 -4.40 -12.49
N VAL A 60 -19.49 -4.33 -12.01
CA VAL A 60 -20.22 -3.06 -11.97
C VAL A 60 -19.26 -2.07 -11.31
N GLN A 61 -19.01 -0.91 -11.93
CA GLN A 61 -17.91 -0.01 -11.57
C GLN A 61 -17.75 0.21 -10.05
N GLY A 62 -18.86 0.26 -9.30
CA GLY A 62 -18.86 0.35 -7.83
C GLY A 62 -18.26 -0.84 -7.07
N VAL A 63 -18.40 -2.09 -7.52
CA VAL A 63 -17.87 -3.27 -6.80
C VAL A 63 -16.34 -3.25 -6.75
N ARG A 64 -15.70 -2.75 -7.81
CA ARG A 64 -14.24 -2.59 -7.85
C ARG A 64 -13.78 -1.45 -6.93
N GLU A 65 -14.53 -0.35 -6.87
CA GLU A 65 -14.24 0.76 -5.96
C GLU A 65 -14.42 0.37 -4.49
N ASP A 66 -15.42 -0.45 -4.17
CA ASP A 66 -15.64 -1.00 -2.84
C ASP A 66 -14.50 -1.95 -2.42
N ALA A 67 -14.08 -2.84 -3.32
CA ALA A 67 -12.95 -3.75 -3.07
C ALA A 67 -11.64 -2.97 -2.86
N LEU A 68 -11.36 -1.96 -3.68
CA LEU A 68 -10.21 -1.07 -3.50
C LEU A 68 -10.27 -0.33 -2.16
N SER A 69 -11.43 0.22 -1.81
CA SER A 69 -11.63 0.95 -0.54
C SER A 69 -11.43 0.04 0.67
N ALA A 70 -11.91 -1.20 0.61
CA ALA A 70 -11.72 -2.19 1.66
C ALA A 70 -10.23 -2.56 1.84
N GLU A 71 -9.50 -2.77 0.75
CA GLU A 71 -8.06 -3.04 0.80
C GLU A 71 -7.28 -1.83 1.32
N VAL A 72 -7.63 -0.59 0.92
CA VAL A 72 -7.02 0.63 1.47
C VAL A 72 -7.27 0.74 2.97
N GLY A 73 -8.50 0.46 3.43
CA GLY A 73 -8.81 0.45 4.86
C GLY A 73 -7.98 -0.58 5.64
N ALA A 74 -7.84 -1.80 5.11
CA ALA A 74 -7.05 -2.85 5.73
C ALA A 74 -5.55 -2.50 5.80
N TRP A 75 -5.01 -1.92 4.73
CA TRP A 75 -3.63 -1.46 4.70
C TRP A 75 -3.38 -0.29 5.66
N ARG A 76 -4.31 0.67 5.74
CA ARG A 76 -4.20 1.79 6.69
C ARG A 76 -4.06 1.28 8.12
N ALA A 77 -4.99 0.43 8.58
CA ALA A 77 -4.96 -0.11 9.94
C ALA A 77 -3.67 -0.90 10.23
N ARG A 78 -3.18 -1.65 9.23
CA ARG A 78 -1.93 -2.41 9.36
C ARG A 78 -0.71 -1.48 9.48
N ILE A 79 -0.61 -0.45 8.65
CA ILE A 79 0.50 0.51 8.70
C ILE A 79 0.42 1.38 9.95
N GLU A 80 -0.78 1.74 10.39
CA GLU A 80 -1.01 2.47 11.63
C GLU A 80 -0.49 1.69 12.84
N GLY A 81 -0.84 0.39 12.97
CA GLY A 81 -0.31 -0.46 14.03
C GLY A 81 1.22 -0.61 13.99
N VAL A 82 1.81 -0.73 12.80
CA VAL A 82 3.28 -0.75 12.65
C VAL A 82 3.90 0.56 13.08
N LEU A 83 3.30 1.68 12.66
CA LEU A 83 3.78 3.00 13.00
C LEU A 83 3.67 3.25 14.49
N GLU A 84 2.61 2.75 15.15
CA GLU A 84 2.42 2.77 16.60
C GLU A 84 3.58 2.10 17.33
N GLU A 85 3.96 0.88 16.91
CA GLU A 85 5.06 0.12 17.48
C GLU A 85 6.45 0.67 17.10
N ARG A 86 6.60 1.17 15.87
CA ARG A 86 7.88 1.59 15.26
C ARG A 86 7.73 2.92 14.51
N PRO A 87 7.66 4.05 15.23
CA PRO A 87 7.48 5.37 14.61
C PRO A 87 8.59 5.77 13.63
N GLU A 88 9.79 5.22 13.78
CA GLU A 88 10.95 5.44 12.90
C GLU A 88 10.69 5.01 11.45
N LEU A 89 9.76 4.07 11.23
CA LEU A 89 9.39 3.61 9.89
C LEU A 89 8.59 4.65 9.10
N ALA A 90 8.09 5.71 9.75
CA ALA A 90 7.35 6.78 9.08
C ALA A 90 8.17 7.46 7.98
N ALA A 91 9.47 7.68 8.21
CA ALA A 91 10.36 8.27 7.22
C ALA A 91 10.59 7.31 6.03
N VAL A 92 10.76 6.01 6.30
CA VAL A 92 10.94 4.98 5.28
C VAL A 92 9.68 4.88 4.42
N LEU A 93 8.50 4.77 5.05
CA LEU A 93 7.21 4.73 4.36
C LEU A 93 6.97 5.97 3.50
N TRP A 94 7.37 7.15 3.99
CA TRP A 94 7.29 8.39 3.19
C TRP A 94 8.15 8.33 1.94
N GLN A 95 9.37 7.81 2.03
CA GLN A 95 10.22 7.60 0.85
C GLN A 95 9.62 6.58 -0.12
N LEU A 96 9.00 5.52 0.40
CA LEU A 96 8.29 4.54 -0.43
C LEU A 96 7.10 5.16 -1.16
N ILE A 97 6.30 6.00 -0.48
CA ILE A 97 5.18 6.73 -1.09
C ILE A 97 5.66 7.56 -2.29
N GLU A 98 6.68 8.39 -2.08
CA GLU A 98 7.24 9.28 -3.11
C GLU A 98 7.74 8.47 -4.32
N GLU A 99 8.51 7.42 -4.05
CA GLU A 99 9.19 6.63 -5.06
C GLU A 99 8.20 5.70 -5.82
N THR A 100 7.15 5.24 -5.16
CA THR A 100 6.03 4.55 -5.82
C THR A 100 5.21 5.53 -6.66
N GLY A 101 4.92 6.73 -6.15
CA GLY A 101 4.19 7.77 -6.87
C GLY A 101 4.88 8.17 -8.16
N ARG A 102 6.21 8.28 -8.17
CA ARG A 102 7.01 8.52 -9.38
C ARG A 102 6.90 7.40 -10.41
N ARG A 103 6.74 6.14 -9.98
CA ARG A 103 6.56 4.99 -10.87
C ARG A 103 5.16 4.94 -11.47
N LEU A 104 4.15 5.27 -10.67
CA LEU A 104 2.74 5.29 -11.11
C LEU A 104 2.42 6.48 -12.02
N ALA A 105 3.15 7.58 -11.91
CA ALA A 105 2.98 8.75 -12.78
C ALA A 105 3.66 8.61 -14.15
N ARG A 106 4.24 7.44 -14.45
CA ARG A 106 5.05 7.18 -15.64
C ARG A 106 4.32 6.26 -16.60
#